data_AF-A0A959T9E7-F1
#
_entry.id   AF-A0A959T9E7-F1
#
_cell.length_a   1.000
_cell.length_b   1.000
_cell.length_c   1.000
_cell.angle_alpha   90.00
_cell.angle_beta   90.00
_cell.angle_gamma   90.00
#
_symmetry.space_group_name_H-M   'P 1'
#
loop_
_entity.id
_entity.type
_entity.pdbx_description
1 polymer ?
#
loop_
_entity_poly.entity_id
_entity_poly.type
_entity_poly.pdbx_seq_one_letter_code
_entity_poly.pdbx_strand_id
1 'polypeptide(L)'
;MTERSAKLPVFLLVRWAALLALLLLGVTEADAHLFGNLVLQVDSPEVDLIWPIQDPPAAGQPTGGIDLQDPNNISNEWIYDPNTGQYILNSSVGGSFDYRPPMSMTLDEYLQYDLERAMETYWLERVEEDSEAGMKGLIPEIKVRGEAFDRIFGGNTINIRPQGSAEVIFGINTSRTDNPRIPVDQRRITTFNFDQRIQLNLVGNIGEKLKINTNYNTEATFDFENQVKLDYTGYEDEIIQKIEAGNVSLPLNGTLIQGSQSLFGLKTELRFGRLTATAIFSQEKGQRRNVQVSGGAQTNTFDIKADDYEANKYYFLSYFFREQYEDALRTLPTVNSEVQITRVEVWVTNTRFDFQQNRNIIGFTDLGESIEHVSPELIGSPINGAPGQFASNDANTLYQQVSTNTGIRSFVNSSSALQSLGLQAARHYEKLESARMLQPNEYTLNNRLGFI
;
A
#
# COMPACT_ATOMS: atom_id res chain seq x y z
N MET A 1 45.12 -1.74 -5.53
CA MET A 1 44.50 -2.31 -6.75
C MET A 1 43.03 -2.45 -6.45
N THR A 2 42.24 -1.42 -6.78
CA THR A 2 41.36 -1.33 -7.98
C THR A 2 40.01 -1.98 -7.65
N GLU A 3 38.84 -1.32 -7.74
CA GLU A 3 38.44 -0.13 -8.48
C GLU A 3 37.20 0.50 -7.80
N ARG A 4 37.25 1.82 -7.57
CA ARG A 4 36.10 2.66 -7.25
C ARG A 4 35.41 3.01 -8.57
N SER A 5 34.17 2.54 -8.76
CA SER A 5 33.33 2.97 -9.88
C SER A 5 32.61 4.27 -9.53
N ALA A 6 32.86 5.30 -10.35
CA ALA A 6 32.33 6.65 -10.24
C ALA A 6 30.79 6.70 -10.37
N LYS A 7 30.13 7.36 -9.40
CA LYS A 7 28.75 7.86 -9.52
C LYS A 7 28.66 9.26 -8.92
N LEU A 8 28.95 10.27 -9.73
CA LEU A 8 28.54 11.67 -9.65
C LEU A 8 28.72 12.23 -11.08
N PRO A 9 27.78 13.03 -11.65
CA PRO A 9 27.30 14.25 -11.00
C PRO A 9 25.82 14.63 -11.29
N VAL A 10 24.97 14.72 -10.26
CA VAL A 10 23.72 15.53 -10.29
C VAL A 10 23.49 16.28 -8.96
N PHE A 11 24.28 15.99 -7.92
CA PHE A 11 24.04 16.45 -6.55
C PHE A 11 24.50 17.88 -6.21
N LEU A 12 24.76 18.74 -7.20
CA LEU A 12 25.39 20.05 -6.97
C LEU A 12 24.52 21.28 -7.26
N LEU A 13 23.23 21.14 -7.58
CA LEU A 13 22.36 22.30 -7.86
C LEU A 13 21.19 22.51 -6.88
N VAL A 14 20.96 21.61 -5.91
CA VAL A 14 19.80 21.72 -4.98
C VAL A 14 20.21 22.19 -3.58
N ARG A 15 21.46 22.62 -3.38
CA ARG A 15 21.99 22.98 -2.04
C ARG A 15 21.81 24.44 -1.61
N TRP A 16 21.00 25.25 -2.30
CA TRP A 16 20.86 26.69 -1.99
C TRP A 16 19.42 27.22 -1.81
N ALA A 17 18.42 26.38 -1.52
CA ALA A 17 17.03 26.87 -1.40
C ALA A 17 16.24 26.40 -0.16
N ALA A 18 16.88 25.76 0.83
CA ALA A 18 16.15 25.18 1.97
C ALA A 18 16.71 25.59 3.34
N LEU A 19 16.98 26.89 3.51
CA LEU A 19 17.50 27.39 4.78
C LEU A 19 17.04 28.83 5.06
N LEU A 20 15.75 29.15 4.93
CA LEU A 20 15.21 30.37 5.56
C LEU A 20 13.67 30.45 5.66
N ALA A 21 12.99 29.35 6.01
CA ALA A 21 11.53 29.40 6.22
C ALA A 21 11.10 28.58 7.44
N LEU A 22 11.66 28.91 8.62
CA LEU A 22 11.03 28.59 9.89
C LEU A 22 11.66 29.40 11.04
N LEU A 23 11.22 30.65 11.26
CA LEU A 23 11.28 31.25 12.60
C LEU A 23 10.28 32.40 12.71
N LEU A 24 9.29 32.20 13.60
CA LEU A 24 8.48 33.18 14.34
C LEU A 24 7.33 33.85 13.58
N LEU A 25 6.06 33.44 13.70
CA LEU A 25 5.12 33.54 14.85
C LEU A 25 5.00 34.95 15.48
N GLY A 26 3.80 35.54 15.35
CA GLY A 26 3.11 36.10 16.53
C GLY A 26 2.41 37.46 16.40
N VAL A 27 1.09 37.43 16.15
CA VAL A 27 -0.05 38.16 16.82
C VAL A 27 0.17 39.61 17.33
N THR A 28 -0.70 40.57 16.93
CA THR A 28 -1.84 41.15 17.72
C THR A 28 -2.46 42.41 17.10
N GLU A 29 -3.77 42.55 17.36
CA GLU A 29 -4.78 43.54 16.95
C GLU A 29 -4.50 45.01 17.36
N ALA A 30 -5.10 45.99 16.65
CA ALA A 30 -6.25 46.77 17.16
C ALA A 30 -6.50 48.12 16.42
N ASP A 31 -7.78 48.31 16.11
CA ASP A 31 -8.62 49.53 16.14
C ASP A 31 -8.41 50.73 15.19
N ALA A 32 -9.52 50.99 14.50
CA ALA A 32 -9.84 52.16 13.71
C ALA A 32 -10.32 53.33 14.57
N HIS A 33 -9.99 54.56 14.16
CA HIS A 33 -10.77 55.74 14.55
C HIS A 33 -10.90 56.78 13.41
N LEU A 34 -12.17 57.07 13.16
CA LEU A 34 -12.82 58.14 12.39
C LEU A 34 -12.17 59.53 12.46
N PHE A 35 -11.95 60.12 11.28
CA PHE A 35 -12.16 61.55 10.96
C PHE A 35 -12.60 61.58 9.48
N GLY A 36 -13.71 62.18 9.04
CA GLY A 36 -14.21 63.52 9.32
C GLY A 36 -14.20 64.29 7.99
N ASN A 37 -15.34 64.30 7.30
CA ASN A 37 -15.53 64.84 5.94
C ASN A 37 -14.94 66.25 5.73
N LEU A 38 -14.07 66.38 4.72
CA LEU A 38 -13.73 67.64 4.06
C LEU A 38 -14.39 67.65 2.67
N VAL A 39 -15.32 68.56 2.46
CA VAL A 39 -15.96 68.80 1.16
C VAL A 39 -15.08 69.77 0.36
N LEU A 40 -14.49 69.30 -0.74
CA LEU A 40 -13.83 70.15 -1.74
C LEU A 40 -14.83 70.57 -2.81
N GLN A 41 -14.74 71.84 -3.23
CA GLN A 41 -15.60 72.45 -4.24
C GLN A 41 -15.17 72.01 -5.65
N VAL A 42 -16.13 71.70 -6.53
CA VAL A 42 -15.91 71.20 -7.91
C VAL A 42 -15.67 72.39 -8.87
N ASP A 43 -14.57 72.35 -9.63
CA ASP A 43 -14.06 73.45 -10.48
C ASP A 43 -14.33 73.28 -12.00
N SER A 44 -15.28 72.42 -12.42
CA SER A 44 -15.76 72.34 -13.82
C SER A 44 -17.05 71.51 -13.93
N PRO A 45 -17.92 71.73 -14.94
CA PRO A 45 -19.15 70.93 -15.10
C PRO A 45 -18.82 69.47 -15.42
N GLU A 46 -19.54 68.56 -14.76
CA GLU A 46 -19.37 67.11 -14.86
C GLU A 46 -19.78 66.61 -16.24
N VAL A 47 -18.84 65.98 -16.98
CA VAL A 47 -19.11 65.34 -18.27
C VAL A 47 -19.29 63.84 -18.01
N ASP A 48 -20.52 63.36 -18.17
CA ASP A 48 -20.88 61.97 -17.92
C ASP A 48 -20.46 61.09 -19.11
N LEU A 49 -19.31 60.42 -18.97
CA LEU A 49 -18.84 59.44 -19.96
C LEU A 49 -19.67 58.15 -19.83
N ILE A 50 -20.09 57.57 -20.96
CA ILE A 50 -20.79 56.26 -20.98
C ILE A 50 -19.95 55.18 -20.28
N TRP A 51 -18.62 55.33 -20.30
CA TRP A 51 -17.66 54.57 -19.51
C TRP A 51 -16.75 55.54 -18.76
N PRO A 52 -16.98 55.79 -17.46
CA PRO A 52 -16.13 56.69 -16.69
C PRO A 52 -14.74 56.07 -16.52
N ILE A 53 -13.71 56.77 -17.01
CA ILE A 53 -12.32 56.42 -16.68
C ILE A 53 -12.06 57.05 -15.31
N GLN A 54 -12.06 56.21 -14.27
CA GLN A 54 -11.59 56.61 -12.95
C GLN A 54 -10.08 56.40 -12.92
N ASP A 55 -9.37 57.50 -12.74
CA ASP A 55 -7.94 57.45 -12.54
C ASP A 55 -7.66 56.86 -11.14
N PRO A 56 -7.00 55.69 -11.02
CA PRO A 56 -6.68 55.12 -9.73
C PRO A 56 -5.83 56.09 -8.90
N PRO A 57 -6.03 56.13 -7.58
CA PRO A 57 -5.19 56.92 -6.68
C PRO A 57 -3.73 56.43 -6.64
N ALA A 58 -3.39 55.30 -7.28
CA ALA A 58 -2.05 54.76 -7.45
C ALA A 58 -1.75 54.43 -8.93
N ALA A 59 -0.55 54.77 -9.41
CA ALA A 59 -0.16 54.44 -10.80
C ALA A 59 -0.04 52.92 -10.98
N GLY A 60 -0.60 52.40 -12.09
CA GLY A 60 -0.54 50.97 -12.43
C GLY A 60 -1.59 50.08 -11.77
N GLN A 61 -2.67 50.62 -11.19
CA GLN A 61 -3.82 49.81 -10.77
C GLN A 61 -4.90 49.81 -11.86
N PRO A 62 -5.19 48.68 -12.53
CA PRO A 62 -6.19 48.63 -13.58
C PRO A 62 -7.60 48.83 -12.98
N THR A 63 -8.32 49.87 -13.42
CA THR A 63 -9.69 50.16 -12.95
C THR A 63 -10.79 49.51 -13.80
N GLY A 64 -10.47 48.49 -14.61
CA GLY A 64 -11.46 47.79 -15.43
C GLY A 64 -10.97 46.47 -16.03
N GLY A 65 -11.89 45.69 -16.61
CA GLY A 65 -11.61 44.35 -17.19
C GLY A 65 -10.80 44.35 -18.50
N ILE A 66 -10.35 45.51 -18.96
CA ILE A 66 -9.43 45.68 -20.10
C ILE A 66 -8.33 46.63 -19.64
N ASP A 67 -7.11 46.11 -19.51
CA ASP A 67 -5.92 46.90 -19.19
C ASP A 67 -5.16 47.24 -20.47
N LEU A 68 -5.13 48.53 -20.81
CA LEU A 68 -4.29 49.07 -21.88
C LEU A 68 -3.03 49.57 -21.21
N GLN A 69 -2.05 48.66 -21.04
CA GLN A 69 -0.73 48.92 -20.45
C GLN A 69 -0.24 50.35 -20.65
N ASP A 70 0.39 50.93 -19.62
CA ASP A 70 0.92 52.28 -19.68
C ASP A 70 1.84 52.47 -20.91
N PRO A 71 1.69 53.56 -21.67
CA PRO A 71 2.54 53.82 -22.83
C PRO A 71 4.01 54.03 -22.41
N ASN A 72 4.94 53.56 -23.25
CA ASN A 72 6.39 53.52 -22.99
C ASN A 72 7.05 54.87 -22.61
N ASN A 73 6.35 55.99 -22.78
CA ASN A 73 6.82 57.32 -22.43
C ASN A 73 6.46 57.75 -20.99
N ILE A 74 5.76 56.90 -20.23
CA ILE A 74 5.46 57.08 -18.81
C ILE A 74 6.49 56.30 -17.98
N SER A 75 7.13 56.97 -17.02
CA SER A 75 8.03 56.36 -16.05
C SER A 75 7.55 56.63 -14.64
N ASN A 76 7.38 55.55 -13.88
CA ASN A 76 7.00 55.54 -12.46
C ASN A 76 8.23 55.15 -11.63
N GLU A 77 8.73 56.04 -10.79
CA GLU A 77 9.91 55.81 -9.94
C GLU A 77 9.59 56.02 -8.47
N TRP A 78 10.01 55.09 -7.61
CA TRP A 78 9.88 55.19 -6.16
C TRP A 78 11.14 55.84 -5.57
N ILE A 79 10.98 56.95 -4.89
CA ILE A 79 12.06 57.71 -4.24
C ILE A 79 11.83 57.68 -2.72
N TYR A 80 12.83 57.22 -1.97
CA TYR A 80 12.78 57.24 -0.52
C TYR A 80 13.20 58.60 0.03
N ASP A 81 12.37 59.22 0.88
CA ASP A 81 12.72 60.45 1.61
C ASP A 81 13.24 60.12 3.03
N PRO A 82 14.54 60.33 3.32
CA PRO A 82 15.14 59.99 4.61
C PRO A 82 14.63 60.84 5.78
N ASN A 83 14.03 62.01 5.53
CA ASN A 83 13.60 62.92 6.60
C ASN A 83 12.20 62.58 7.12
N THR A 84 11.32 62.16 6.22
CA THR A 84 9.92 61.81 6.52
C THR A 84 9.71 60.30 6.67
N GLY A 85 10.67 59.48 6.21
CA GLY A 85 10.60 58.02 6.23
C GLY A 85 9.57 57.46 5.26
N GLN A 86 9.08 58.28 4.32
CA GLN A 86 8.05 57.92 3.34
C GLN A 86 8.67 57.54 2.00
N TYR A 87 7.98 56.65 1.27
CA TYR A 87 8.27 56.27 -0.09
C TYR A 87 7.38 57.09 -1.03
N ILE A 88 8.00 57.88 -1.90
CA ILE A 88 7.31 58.81 -2.78
C ILE A 88 7.33 58.25 -4.21
N LEU A 89 6.16 57.99 -4.78
CA LEU A 89 6.00 57.61 -6.17
C LEU A 89 5.97 58.88 -7.04
N ASN A 90 6.94 59.01 -7.94
CA ASN A 90 6.92 60.05 -8.96
C ASN A 90 6.59 59.45 -10.33
N SER A 91 5.58 60.02 -10.98
CA SER A 91 5.05 59.59 -12.27
C SER A 91 5.32 60.68 -13.31
N SER A 92 6.31 60.48 -14.16
CA SER A 92 6.77 61.45 -15.15
C SER A 92 6.56 60.98 -16.59
N VAL A 93 6.23 61.92 -17.49
CA VAL A 93 6.13 61.72 -18.94
C VAL A 93 7.40 62.26 -19.60
N GLY A 94 8.10 61.40 -20.33
CA GLY A 94 9.30 61.78 -21.08
C GLY A 94 10.47 62.29 -20.23
N GLY A 95 10.46 62.00 -18.92
CA GLY A 95 11.52 62.37 -17.97
C GLY A 95 11.60 63.84 -17.58
N SER A 96 10.70 64.70 -18.08
CA SER A 96 10.75 66.15 -17.83
C SER A 96 9.45 66.76 -17.32
N PHE A 97 8.36 66.01 -17.30
CA PHE A 97 7.05 66.52 -16.90
C PHE A 97 6.34 65.53 -15.98
N ASP A 98 6.17 65.88 -14.71
CA ASP A 98 5.38 65.11 -13.76
C ASP A 98 3.90 65.31 -14.10
N TYR A 99 3.23 64.26 -14.57
CA TYR A 99 1.85 64.36 -15.04
C TYR A 99 0.82 64.12 -13.92
N ARG A 100 1.27 63.69 -12.74
CA ARG A 100 0.45 63.50 -11.54
C ARG A 100 1.15 64.01 -10.28
N PRO A 101 0.39 64.42 -9.25
CA PRO A 101 0.95 64.71 -7.94
C PRO A 101 1.67 63.47 -7.38
N PRO A 102 2.83 63.65 -6.71
CA PRO A 102 3.53 62.54 -6.09
C PRO A 102 2.69 61.94 -4.96
N MET A 103 2.65 60.62 -4.88
CA MET A 103 1.98 59.90 -3.80
C MET A 103 3.03 59.49 -2.78
N SER A 104 2.72 59.61 -1.49
CA SER A 104 3.60 59.14 -0.42
C SER A 104 2.95 57.98 0.30
N MET A 105 3.73 56.94 0.57
CA MET A 105 3.35 55.78 1.36
C MET A 105 4.30 55.64 2.54
N THR A 106 3.81 55.11 3.65
CA THR A 106 4.67 54.61 4.73
C THR A 106 5.43 53.36 4.28
N LEU A 107 6.48 52.98 5.03
CA LEU A 107 7.24 51.76 4.73
C LEU A 107 6.34 50.51 4.70
N ASP A 108 5.42 50.39 5.66
CA ASP A 108 4.53 49.22 5.77
C ASP A 108 3.57 49.16 4.57
N GLU A 109 3.03 50.30 4.14
CA GLU A 109 2.16 50.39 2.95
C GLU A 109 2.91 50.08 1.65
N TYR A 110 4.15 50.56 1.52
CA TYR A 110 5.00 50.23 0.36
C TYR A 110 5.33 48.74 0.30
N LEU A 111 5.69 48.12 1.44
CA LEU A 111 5.96 46.69 1.51
C LEU A 111 4.72 45.86 1.15
N GLN A 112 3.54 46.28 1.60
CA GLN A 112 2.30 45.61 1.25
C GLN A 112 1.99 45.74 -0.25
N TYR A 113 2.14 46.94 -0.83
CA TYR A 113 1.97 47.16 -2.27
C TYR A 113 2.92 46.31 -3.12
N ASP A 114 4.21 46.26 -2.75
CA ASP A 114 5.21 45.46 -3.46
C ASP A 114 4.87 43.96 -3.40
N LEU A 115 4.43 43.47 -2.24
CA LEU A 115 4.00 42.09 -2.05
C LEU A 115 2.78 41.73 -2.90
N GLU A 116 1.76 42.59 -2.94
CA GLU A 116 0.55 42.38 -3.75
C GLU A 116 0.90 42.33 -5.25
N ARG A 117 1.71 43.27 -5.72
CA ARG A 117 2.16 43.31 -7.12
C ARG A 117 3.03 42.11 -7.49
N ALA A 118 3.92 41.68 -6.59
CA ALA A 118 4.74 40.49 -6.80
C ALA A 118 3.90 39.22 -6.90
N MET A 119 2.86 39.08 -6.07
CA MET A 119 1.92 37.95 -6.16
C MET A 119 1.14 37.97 -7.47
N GLU A 120 0.61 39.11 -7.88
CA GLU A 120 -0.12 39.24 -9.15
C GLU A 120 0.75 38.88 -10.35
N THR A 121 1.97 39.42 -10.39
CA THR A 121 2.96 39.12 -11.45
C THR A 121 3.27 37.63 -11.49
N TYR A 122 3.50 37.00 -10.33
CA TYR A 122 3.73 35.56 -10.23
C TYR A 122 2.56 34.73 -10.77
N TRP A 123 1.31 35.11 -10.46
CA TRP A 123 0.14 34.40 -10.98
C TRP A 123 -0.04 34.59 -12.49
N LEU A 124 0.24 35.79 -13.02
CA LEU A 124 0.21 36.05 -14.46
C LEU A 124 1.27 35.22 -15.20
N GLU A 125 2.53 35.23 -14.74
CA GLU A 125 3.59 34.40 -15.30
C GLU A 125 3.22 32.91 -15.23
N ARG A 126 2.63 32.46 -14.13
CA ARG A 126 2.22 31.05 -13.96
C ARG A 126 1.11 30.64 -14.94
N VAL A 127 0.14 31.51 -15.17
CA VAL A 127 -0.95 31.28 -16.13
C VAL A 127 -0.42 31.31 -17.57
N GLU A 128 0.50 32.23 -17.87
CA GLU A 128 1.14 32.31 -19.19
C GLU A 128 1.97 31.05 -19.45
N GLU A 129 2.77 30.59 -18.49
CA GLU A 129 3.49 29.30 -18.54
C GLU A 129 2.55 28.12 -18.77
N ASP A 130 1.45 28.01 -18.02
CA ASP A 130 0.46 26.94 -18.21
C ASP A 130 -0.24 27.02 -19.58
N SER A 131 -0.48 28.23 -20.11
CA SER A 131 -1.09 28.44 -21.42
C SER A 131 -0.14 28.09 -22.57
N GLU A 132 1.14 28.48 -22.47
CA GLU A 132 2.17 28.13 -23.45
C GLU A 132 2.50 26.62 -23.42
N ALA A 133 2.52 26.02 -22.23
CA ALA A 133 2.69 24.58 -22.04
C ALA A 133 1.49 23.77 -22.56
N GLY A 134 0.28 24.36 -22.60
CA GLY A 134 -0.91 23.76 -23.17
C GLY A 134 -0.96 23.73 -24.69
N MET A 135 -0.30 24.66 -25.38
CA MET A 135 -0.35 24.77 -26.85
C MET A 135 0.80 24.08 -27.59
N LYS A 136 1.94 23.82 -26.92
CA LYS A 136 3.03 23.02 -27.48
C LYS A 136 3.04 21.67 -26.80
N GLY A 137 2.87 20.58 -27.56
CA GLY A 137 3.15 19.24 -27.03
C GLY A 137 4.51 19.25 -26.35
N LEU A 138 4.59 18.73 -25.12
CA LEU A 138 5.70 18.82 -24.16
C LEU A 138 7.10 18.48 -24.71
N ILE A 139 7.20 17.90 -25.90
CA ILE A 139 8.46 17.59 -26.59
C ILE A 139 8.31 17.93 -28.09
N PRO A 140 9.01 18.95 -28.62
CA PRO A 140 9.01 19.24 -30.06
C PRO A 140 9.71 18.11 -30.84
N GLU A 141 9.28 17.88 -32.08
CA GLU A 141 9.92 16.87 -32.94
C GLU A 141 11.40 17.21 -33.16
N ILE A 142 12.29 16.33 -32.68
CA ILE A 142 13.73 16.53 -32.79
C ILE A 142 14.16 16.05 -34.18
N LYS A 143 14.72 16.97 -34.97
CA LYS A 143 15.32 16.65 -36.27
C LYS A 143 16.83 16.53 -36.15
N VAL A 144 17.36 15.33 -36.28
CA VAL A 144 18.81 15.08 -36.23
C VAL A 144 19.43 15.38 -37.60
N ARG A 145 20.46 16.22 -37.67
CA ARG A 145 21.17 16.51 -38.93
C ARG A 145 22.25 15.46 -39.18
N GLY A 146 22.07 14.57 -40.15
CA GLY A 146 23.14 13.70 -40.65
C GLY A 146 22.69 12.56 -41.56
N GLU A 147 23.38 12.36 -42.68
CA GLU A 147 23.13 11.26 -43.63
C GLU A 147 23.32 9.87 -43.01
N ALA A 148 24.22 9.75 -42.03
CA ALA A 148 24.45 8.48 -41.33
C ALA A 148 23.25 8.05 -40.46
N PHE A 149 22.53 9.02 -39.89
CA PHE A 149 21.32 8.77 -39.09
C PHE A 149 20.18 8.34 -40.01
N ASP A 150 19.98 9.08 -41.10
CA ASP A 150 18.99 8.77 -42.13
C ASP A 150 19.17 7.37 -42.72
N ARG A 151 20.41 6.97 -43.04
CA ARG A 151 20.71 5.63 -43.56
C ARG A 151 20.32 4.50 -42.61
N ILE A 152 20.50 4.70 -41.30
CA ILE A 152 20.22 3.68 -40.28
C ILE A 152 18.74 3.68 -39.89
N PHE A 153 18.09 4.84 -39.79
CA PHE A 153 16.74 4.95 -39.22
C PHE A 153 15.64 5.26 -40.25
N GLY A 154 15.98 5.51 -41.51
CA GLY A 154 15.00 5.81 -42.57
C GLY A 154 14.29 7.14 -42.33
N GLY A 155 15.02 8.16 -41.91
CA GLY A 155 14.48 9.47 -41.57
C GLY A 155 15.18 10.13 -40.38
N ASN A 156 15.14 11.46 -40.35
CA ASN A 156 15.80 12.28 -39.32
C ASN A 156 14.87 12.74 -38.20
N THR A 157 13.59 12.34 -38.22
CA THR A 157 12.58 12.78 -37.26
C THR A 157 12.49 11.83 -36.08
N ILE A 158 12.56 12.37 -34.87
CA ILE A 158 12.32 11.65 -33.63
C ILE A 158 11.02 12.17 -33.02
N ASN A 159 10.02 11.30 -32.91
CA ASN A 159 8.73 11.58 -32.30
C ASN A 159 8.56 10.68 -31.07
N ILE A 160 8.62 11.25 -29.87
CA ILE A 160 8.49 10.52 -28.61
C ILE A 160 7.29 11.10 -27.86
N ARG A 161 6.34 10.22 -27.50
CA ARG A 161 5.12 10.57 -26.78
C ARG A 161 5.07 9.80 -25.45
N PRO A 162 5.62 10.37 -24.36
CA PRO A 162 5.39 9.84 -23.03
C PRO A 162 3.98 10.22 -22.57
N GLN A 163 3.29 9.29 -21.91
CA GLN A 163 1.98 9.46 -21.32
C GLN A 163 1.97 8.79 -19.94
N GLY A 164 1.26 9.38 -18.98
CA GLY A 164 1.13 8.82 -17.64
C GLY A 164 1.42 9.84 -16.54
N SER A 165 1.76 9.36 -15.36
CA SER A 165 2.00 10.16 -14.16
C SER A 165 3.24 9.70 -13.42
N ALA A 166 3.88 10.63 -12.71
CA ALA A 166 4.95 10.32 -11.78
C ALA A 166 4.68 11.11 -10.50
N GLU A 167 4.43 10.40 -9.40
CA GLU A 167 4.28 10.95 -8.07
C GLU A 167 5.48 10.56 -7.23
N VAL A 168 5.98 11.52 -6.45
CA VAL A 168 7.06 11.29 -5.49
C VAL A 168 6.61 11.84 -4.15
N ILE A 169 6.53 10.95 -3.15
CA ILE A 169 6.08 11.28 -1.80
C ILE A 169 7.31 11.31 -0.90
N PHE A 170 7.48 12.44 -0.22
CA PHE A 170 8.50 12.62 0.80
C PHE A 170 7.81 12.73 2.16
N GLY A 171 8.19 11.89 3.11
CA GLY A 171 7.62 11.89 4.46
C GLY A 171 8.67 11.69 5.53
N ILE A 172 8.47 12.27 6.70
CA ILE A 172 9.26 11.95 7.90
C ILE A 172 8.30 11.36 8.91
N ASN A 173 8.45 10.07 9.21
CA ASN A 173 7.67 9.39 10.22
C ASN A 173 8.48 9.29 11.52
N THR A 174 8.01 9.95 12.58
CA THR A 174 8.59 9.83 13.93
C THR A 174 7.64 9.03 14.80
N SER A 175 8.07 7.84 15.21
CA SER A 175 7.34 7.02 16.18
C SER A 175 8.05 7.05 17.53
N ARG A 176 7.27 7.12 18.60
CA ARG A 176 7.76 7.00 19.97
C ARG A 176 6.99 5.91 20.69
N THR A 177 7.71 4.98 21.32
CA THR A 177 7.14 3.96 22.20
C THR A 177 7.64 4.17 23.62
N ASP A 178 6.72 4.21 24.59
CA ASP A 178 7.07 4.39 26.00
C ASP A 178 7.27 3.05 26.73
N ASN A 179 7.53 1.96 25.99
CA ASN A 179 7.82 0.66 26.58
C ASN A 179 9.14 0.73 27.39
N PRO A 180 9.11 0.54 28.72
CA PRO A 180 10.29 0.66 29.56
C PRO A 180 11.33 -0.44 29.30
N ARG A 181 10.92 -1.56 28.66
CA ARG A 181 11.81 -2.65 28.26
C ARG A 181 12.74 -2.28 27.11
N ILE A 182 12.44 -1.22 26.38
CA ILE A 182 13.26 -0.71 25.27
C ILE A 182 14.21 0.36 25.82
N PRO A 183 15.51 0.36 25.46
CA PRO A 183 16.45 1.44 25.79
C PRO A 183 15.95 2.82 25.35
N VAL A 184 16.23 3.87 26.13
CA VAL A 184 15.66 5.23 25.92
C VAL A 184 16.02 5.82 24.55
N ASP A 185 17.21 5.54 24.07
CA ASP A 185 17.71 5.91 22.74
C ASP A 185 16.97 5.21 21.59
N GLN A 186 16.42 4.02 21.83
CA GLN A 186 15.65 3.24 20.85
C GLN A 186 14.13 3.44 20.97
N ARG A 187 13.67 4.21 21.96
CA ARG A 187 12.23 4.51 22.14
C ARG A 187 11.68 5.49 21.11
N ARG A 188 12.53 6.30 20.48
CA ARG A 188 12.13 7.24 19.42
C ARG A 188 12.85 6.88 18.13
N ILE A 189 12.08 6.50 17.11
CA ILE A 189 12.60 6.15 15.79
C ILE A 189 12.04 7.16 14.79
N THR A 190 12.93 7.84 14.08
CA THR A 190 12.57 8.75 12.99
C THR A 190 13.04 8.14 11.68
N THR A 191 12.10 7.84 10.79
CA THR A 191 12.35 7.24 9.48
C THR A 191 11.97 8.23 8.40
N PHE A 192 12.88 8.44 7.46
CA PHE A 192 12.57 9.14 6.22
C PHE A 192 11.90 8.15 5.26
N ASN A 193 10.68 8.46 4.84
CA ASN A 193 9.95 7.74 3.81
C ASN A 193 10.13 8.48 2.48
N PHE A 194 10.48 7.72 1.46
CA PHE A 194 10.60 8.16 0.07
C PHE A 194 9.93 7.13 -0.82
N ASP A 195 8.72 7.45 -1.27
CA ASP A 195 7.90 6.57 -2.09
C ASP A 195 7.76 7.16 -3.50
N GLN A 196 8.08 6.36 -4.52
CA GLN A 196 7.99 6.74 -5.93
C GLN A 196 6.91 5.93 -6.65
N ARG A 197 5.93 6.62 -7.22
CA ARG A 197 4.86 6.03 -8.01
C ARG A 197 4.94 6.53 -9.44
N ILE A 198 5.53 5.74 -10.31
CA ILE A 198 5.70 6.06 -11.72
C ILE A 198 4.78 5.15 -12.52
N GLN A 199 3.87 5.74 -13.28
CA GLN A 199 3.05 5.08 -14.28
C GLN A 199 3.37 5.74 -15.63
N LEU A 200 4.15 5.06 -16.46
CA LEU A 200 4.67 5.60 -17.71
C LEU A 200 4.30 4.66 -18.86
N ASN A 201 3.67 5.22 -19.89
CA ASN A 201 3.48 4.62 -21.20
C ASN A 201 4.19 5.50 -22.24
N LEU A 202 5.21 4.98 -22.89
CA LEU A 202 6.02 5.70 -23.86
C LEU A 202 5.92 5.02 -25.21
N VAL A 203 5.52 5.79 -26.22
CA VAL A 203 5.58 5.39 -27.62
C VAL A 203 6.49 6.36 -28.37
N GLY A 204 7.56 5.83 -28.95
CA GLY A 204 8.53 6.58 -29.74
C GLY A 204 8.69 6.02 -31.15
N ASN A 205 8.75 6.88 -32.16
CA ASN A 205 9.16 6.54 -33.51
C ASN A 205 10.40 7.36 -33.86
N ILE A 206 11.48 6.68 -34.23
CA ILE A 206 12.76 7.26 -34.63
C ILE A 206 12.94 6.90 -36.10
N GLY A 207 12.78 7.91 -36.97
CA GLY A 207 12.65 7.71 -38.42
C GLY A 207 11.48 6.78 -38.76
N GLU A 208 11.65 5.99 -39.80
CA GLU A 208 10.69 4.97 -40.23
C GLU A 208 10.98 3.58 -39.64
N LYS A 209 12.23 3.34 -39.25
CA LYS A 209 12.72 1.98 -38.95
C LYS A 209 12.70 1.61 -37.48
N LEU A 210 12.78 2.56 -36.54
CA LEU A 210 12.88 2.23 -35.11
C LEU A 210 11.66 2.69 -34.32
N LYS A 211 11.02 1.75 -33.62
CA LYS A 211 9.88 1.98 -32.74
C LYS A 211 10.21 1.56 -31.32
N ILE A 212 9.87 2.42 -30.37
CA ILE A 212 10.03 2.19 -28.94
C ILE A 212 8.63 2.13 -28.34
N ASN A 213 8.33 1.05 -27.63
CA ASN A 213 7.12 0.93 -26.83
C ASN A 213 7.52 0.52 -25.42
N THR A 214 7.21 1.31 -24.41
CA THR A 214 7.55 1.03 -23.02
C THR A 214 6.37 1.30 -22.12
N ASN A 215 5.96 0.30 -21.35
CA ASN A 215 5.02 0.41 -20.26
C ASN A 215 5.76 0.12 -18.95
N TYR A 216 5.74 1.07 -18.02
CA TYR A 216 6.44 0.96 -16.76
C TYR A 216 5.58 1.46 -15.62
N ASN A 217 5.29 0.59 -14.67
CA ASN A 217 4.56 0.86 -13.44
C ASN A 217 5.38 0.38 -12.24
N THR A 218 5.75 1.30 -11.34
CA THR A 218 6.49 0.95 -10.11
C THR A 218 5.62 0.22 -9.08
N GLU A 219 4.29 0.30 -9.21
CA GLU A 219 3.32 -0.39 -8.35
C GLU A 219 2.76 -1.69 -8.99
N ALA A 220 3.37 -2.17 -10.08
CA ALA A 220 2.98 -3.42 -10.72
C ALA A 220 3.12 -4.61 -9.74
N THR A 221 2.08 -5.45 -9.64
CA THR A 221 2.15 -6.67 -8.82
C THR A 221 3.02 -7.74 -9.49
N PHE A 222 3.07 -7.73 -10.83
CA PHE A 222 3.81 -8.71 -11.60
C PHE A 222 4.82 -8.06 -12.55
N ASP A 223 6.04 -8.61 -12.60
CA ASP A 223 7.13 -8.12 -13.45
C ASP A 223 6.82 -8.14 -14.97
N PHE A 224 5.83 -8.92 -15.41
CA PHE A 224 5.44 -8.98 -16.83
C PHE A 224 4.57 -7.81 -17.28
N GLU A 225 4.00 -7.04 -16.34
CA GLU A 225 3.25 -5.82 -16.63
C GLU A 225 4.21 -4.71 -17.09
N ASN A 226 5.43 -4.72 -16.57
CA ASN A 226 6.52 -3.86 -17.01
C ASN A 226 7.11 -4.37 -18.32
N GLN A 227 6.76 -3.70 -19.42
CA GLN A 227 7.14 -4.09 -20.77
C GLN A 227 8.03 -3.03 -21.40
N VAL A 228 9.17 -3.45 -21.92
CA VAL A 228 10.05 -2.62 -22.73
C VAL A 228 10.23 -3.34 -24.06
N LYS A 229 9.85 -2.71 -25.16
CA LYS A 229 10.00 -3.27 -26.50
C LYS A 229 10.63 -2.25 -27.43
N LEU A 230 11.77 -2.63 -28.00
CA LEU A 230 12.45 -1.90 -29.05
C LEU A 230 12.33 -2.70 -30.34
N ASP A 231 11.68 -2.14 -31.35
CA ASP A 231 11.47 -2.79 -32.64
C ASP A 231 12.17 -2.01 -33.75
N TYR A 232 13.19 -2.59 -34.36
CA TYR A 232 13.76 -2.13 -35.62
C TYR A 232 13.18 -2.96 -36.76
N THR A 233 12.64 -2.30 -37.79
CA THR A 233 12.17 -2.90 -39.03
C THR A 233 12.96 -2.33 -40.20
N GLY A 234 13.71 -3.20 -40.89
CA GLY A 234 14.41 -2.84 -42.12
C GLY A 234 13.45 -2.74 -43.31
N TYR A 235 13.94 -2.22 -44.43
CA TYR A 235 13.19 -2.22 -45.70
C TYR A 235 13.16 -3.62 -46.33
N GLU A 236 12.27 -3.83 -47.30
CA GLU A 236 12.05 -5.16 -47.91
C GLU A 236 13.31 -5.77 -48.54
N ASP A 237 14.17 -4.91 -49.07
CA ASP A 237 15.42 -5.20 -49.77
C ASP A 237 16.62 -5.39 -48.82
N GLU A 238 16.45 -5.21 -47.51
CA GLU A 238 17.50 -5.42 -46.50
C GLU A 238 17.54 -6.87 -46.00
N ILE A 239 18.73 -7.41 -45.74
CA ILE A 239 18.86 -8.76 -45.16
C ILE A 239 18.25 -8.80 -43.75
N ILE A 240 18.45 -7.73 -42.97
CA ILE A 240 17.92 -7.58 -41.62
C ILE A 240 16.48 -7.06 -41.74
N GLN A 241 15.51 -7.95 -41.55
CA GLN A 241 14.10 -7.59 -41.63
C GLN A 241 13.61 -7.03 -40.30
N LYS A 242 14.01 -7.65 -39.18
CA LYS A 242 13.56 -7.23 -37.86
C LYS A 242 14.62 -7.44 -36.78
N ILE A 243 14.76 -6.48 -35.87
CA ILE A 243 15.47 -6.65 -34.60
C ILE A 243 14.53 -6.21 -33.49
N GLU A 244 14.17 -7.11 -32.59
CA GLU A 244 13.35 -6.81 -31.41
C GLU A 244 14.23 -6.97 -30.16
N ALA A 245 14.14 -6.04 -29.20
CA ALA A 245 14.84 -6.12 -27.93
C ALA A 245 13.90 -5.82 -26.75
N GLY A 246 14.11 -6.50 -25.62
CA GLY A 246 13.25 -6.43 -24.44
C GLY A 246 12.20 -7.53 -24.47
N ASN A 247 10.92 -7.20 -24.31
CA ASN A 247 9.82 -8.16 -24.33
C ASN A 247 9.56 -8.64 -25.77
N VAL A 248 9.98 -9.88 -26.05
CA VAL A 248 9.88 -10.53 -27.36
C VAL A 248 9.03 -11.80 -27.26
N SER A 249 8.49 -12.23 -28.39
CA SER A 249 7.74 -13.48 -28.51
C SER A 249 8.20 -14.26 -29.73
N LEU A 250 8.18 -15.59 -29.61
CA LEU A 250 8.49 -16.50 -30.71
C LEU A 250 7.43 -17.59 -30.78
N PRO A 251 6.19 -17.29 -31.21
CA PRO A 251 5.20 -18.33 -31.47
C PRO A 251 5.70 -19.22 -32.61
N LEU A 252 5.69 -20.54 -32.40
CA LEU A 252 6.02 -21.53 -33.42
C LEU A 252 4.75 -22.32 -33.77
N ASN A 253 4.54 -22.60 -35.05
CA ASN A 253 3.36 -23.33 -35.54
C ASN A 253 3.42 -24.85 -35.31
N GLY A 254 4.49 -25.36 -34.66
CA GLY A 254 4.69 -26.78 -34.41
C GLY A 254 4.00 -27.26 -33.13
N THR A 255 3.50 -28.50 -33.13
CA THR A 255 2.90 -29.12 -31.95
C THR A 255 3.93 -29.70 -30.96
N LEU A 256 5.08 -30.14 -31.47
CA LEU A 256 6.16 -30.75 -30.67
C LEU A 256 7.01 -29.71 -29.93
N ILE A 257 7.38 -28.62 -30.63
CA ILE A 257 8.15 -27.51 -30.07
C ILE A 257 7.26 -26.27 -30.11
N GLN A 258 6.65 -25.98 -28.96
CA GLN A 258 5.88 -24.77 -28.77
C GLN A 258 6.84 -23.66 -28.33
N GLY A 259 6.93 -22.59 -29.11
CA GLY A 259 7.74 -21.43 -28.74
C GLY A 259 7.09 -20.59 -27.64
N SER A 260 7.91 -19.89 -26.85
CA SER A 260 7.44 -19.10 -25.71
C SER A 260 6.97 -17.71 -26.14
N GLN A 261 5.94 -17.20 -25.46
CA GLN A 261 5.30 -15.91 -25.78
C GLN A 261 5.76 -14.77 -24.87
N SER A 262 6.38 -15.07 -23.73
CA SER A 262 6.80 -14.08 -22.74
C SER A 262 8.30 -14.23 -22.43
N LEU A 263 9.11 -13.69 -23.34
CA LEU A 263 10.56 -13.76 -23.28
C LEU A 263 11.12 -12.34 -23.12
N PHE A 264 12.18 -12.19 -22.33
CA PHE A 264 12.94 -10.94 -22.25
C PHE A 264 14.33 -11.13 -22.86
N GLY A 265 14.63 -10.47 -23.97
CA GLY A 265 15.90 -10.66 -24.67
C GLY A 265 15.98 -9.97 -26.02
N LEU A 266 16.84 -10.50 -26.89
CA LEU A 266 17.08 -10.03 -28.25
C LEU A 266 16.53 -11.06 -29.25
N LYS A 267 15.78 -10.60 -30.25
CA LYS A 267 15.33 -11.41 -31.38
C LYS A 267 15.72 -10.73 -32.68
N THR A 268 16.20 -11.49 -33.64
CA THR A 268 16.61 -10.99 -34.94
C THR A 268 16.06 -11.88 -36.04
N GLU A 269 15.48 -11.27 -37.07
CA GLU A 269 14.94 -11.94 -38.24
C GLU A 269 15.72 -11.49 -39.49
N LEU A 270 16.32 -12.48 -40.15
CA LEU A 270 17.14 -12.31 -41.34
C LEU A 270 16.47 -13.02 -42.52
N ARG A 271 16.45 -12.37 -43.69
CA ARG A 271 15.89 -12.93 -44.92
C ARG A 271 16.92 -12.98 -46.03
N PHE A 272 17.24 -14.20 -46.48
CA PHE A 272 18.13 -14.49 -47.59
C PHE A 272 17.29 -15.03 -48.76
N GLY A 273 16.69 -14.12 -49.53
CA GLY A 273 15.77 -14.47 -50.62
C GLY A 273 14.50 -15.17 -50.12
N ARG A 274 14.44 -16.50 -50.27
CA ARG A 274 13.32 -17.35 -49.79
C ARG A 274 13.57 -17.99 -48.43
N LEU A 275 14.80 -17.91 -47.89
CA LEU A 275 15.16 -18.43 -46.58
C LEU A 275 14.97 -17.34 -45.52
N THR A 276 14.13 -17.60 -44.52
CA THR A 276 14.00 -16.75 -43.33
C THR A 276 14.65 -17.45 -42.15
N ALA A 277 15.64 -16.79 -41.53
CA ALA A 277 16.33 -17.26 -40.34
C ALA A 277 15.98 -16.34 -39.18
N THR A 278 15.35 -16.89 -38.13
CA THR A 278 15.03 -16.16 -36.90
C THR A 278 15.92 -16.67 -35.77
N ALA A 279 16.67 -15.78 -35.15
CA ALA A 279 17.49 -16.06 -33.98
C ALA A 279 16.91 -15.34 -32.75
N ILE A 280 16.93 -16.01 -31.59
CA ILE A 280 16.48 -15.44 -30.33
C ILE A 280 17.47 -15.79 -29.22
N PHE A 281 17.81 -14.80 -28.40
CA PHE A 281 18.58 -14.97 -27.17
C PHE A 281 17.83 -14.27 -26.06
N SER A 282 17.20 -15.04 -25.17
CA SER A 282 16.28 -14.50 -24.17
C SER A 282 16.25 -15.30 -22.88
N GLN A 283 15.80 -14.64 -21.83
CA GLN A 283 15.39 -15.24 -20.58
C GLN A 283 13.88 -15.45 -20.60
N GLU A 284 13.43 -16.67 -20.34
CA GLU A 284 12.00 -16.96 -20.17
C GLU A 284 11.52 -16.41 -18.83
N LYS A 285 10.48 -15.57 -18.86
CA LYS A 285 9.87 -14.97 -17.65
C LYS A 285 8.57 -15.67 -17.25
N GLY A 286 8.08 -16.63 -18.03
CA GLY A 286 6.82 -17.34 -17.78
C GLY A 286 7.03 -18.79 -17.31
N GLN A 287 6.07 -19.32 -16.55
CA GLN A 287 6.00 -20.76 -16.24
C GLN A 287 4.80 -21.38 -16.96
N ARG A 288 5.04 -22.40 -17.79
CA ARG A 288 3.97 -23.16 -18.42
C ARG A 288 3.32 -24.10 -17.40
N ARG A 289 2.03 -23.93 -17.13
CA ARG A 289 1.22 -24.88 -16.36
C ARG A 289 0.22 -25.56 -17.30
N ASN A 290 0.27 -26.89 -17.34
CA ASN A 290 -0.72 -27.68 -18.07
C ASN A 290 -1.79 -28.12 -17.08
N VAL A 291 -3.04 -27.69 -17.27
CA VAL A 291 -4.16 -28.10 -16.44
C VAL A 291 -5.02 -29.05 -17.26
N GLN A 292 -5.11 -30.31 -16.83
CA GLN A 292 -5.97 -31.29 -17.47
C GLN A 292 -7.37 -31.18 -16.84
N VAL A 293 -8.33 -30.66 -17.60
CA VAL A 293 -9.73 -30.57 -17.19
C VAL A 293 -10.49 -31.74 -17.81
N SER A 294 -10.97 -32.67 -17.00
CA SER A 294 -11.81 -33.79 -17.43
C SER A 294 -13.25 -33.55 -16.98
N GLY A 295 -14.20 -33.55 -17.92
CA GLY A 295 -15.63 -33.51 -17.59
C GLY A 295 -16.18 -32.17 -17.05
N GLY A 296 -15.46 -31.05 -17.25
CA GLY A 296 -15.93 -29.71 -16.86
C GLY A 296 -15.60 -29.27 -15.43
N ALA A 297 -14.89 -30.10 -14.65
CA ALA A 297 -14.39 -29.74 -13.33
C ALA A 297 -12.87 -29.88 -13.25
N GLN A 298 -12.23 -28.97 -12.52
CA GLN A 298 -10.80 -29.07 -12.20
C GLN A 298 -10.61 -30.21 -11.18
N THR A 299 -9.97 -31.30 -11.60
CA THR A 299 -9.61 -32.40 -10.69
C THR A 299 -8.22 -32.14 -10.15
N ASN A 300 -8.08 -32.05 -8.83
CA ASN A 300 -6.78 -32.03 -8.16
C ASN A 300 -6.52 -33.43 -7.58
N THR A 301 -5.47 -34.10 -8.04
CA THR A 301 -5.04 -35.37 -7.42
C THR A 301 -4.30 -35.07 -6.13
N PHE A 302 -4.71 -35.70 -5.04
CA PHE A 302 -4.01 -35.70 -3.77
C PHE A 302 -3.56 -37.12 -3.44
N ASP A 303 -2.43 -37.24 -2.75
CA ASP A 303 -1.87 -38.50 -2.26
C ASP A 303 -1.74 -38.36 -0.74
N ILE A 304 -2.33 -39.30 0.00
CA ILE A 304 -2.31 -39.33 1.47
C ILE A 304 -1.70 -40.66 1.86
N LYS A 305 -0.58 -40.61 2.58
CA LYS A 305 0.07 -41.81 3.08
C LYS A 305 -0.65 -42.36 4.30
N ALA A 306 -0.51 -43.67 4.54
CA ALA A 306 -1.15 -44.32 5.68
C ALA A 306 -0.63 -43.84 7.05
N ASP A 307 0.59 -43.28 7.10
CA ASP A 307 1.21 -42.69 8.28
C ASP A 307 0.93 -41.18 8.43
N ASP A 308 0.41 -40.51 7.39
CA ASP A 308 0.02 -39.09 7.41
C ASP A 308 -1.38 -38.90 8.04
N TYR A 309 -1.57 -39.42 9.25
CA TYR A 309 -2.79 -39.16 10.02
C TYR A 309 -2.72 -37.83 10.76
N GLU A 310 -3.86 -37.19 10.97
CA GLU A 310 -3.93 -35.94 11.73
C GLU A 310 -3.84 -36.21 13.25
N ALA A 311 -2.63 -36.08 13.80
CA ALA A 311 -2.38 -36.27 15.22
C ALA A 311 -3.04 -35.17 16.08
N ASN A 312 -3.54 -35.54 17.27
CA ASN A 312 -4.09 -34.64 18.28
C ASN A 312 -5.24 -33.72 17.78
N LYS A 313 -5.95 -34.15 16.75
CA LYS A 313 -7.08 -33.41 16.18
C LYS A 313 -8.43 -34.04 16.52
N TYR A 314 -8.50 -35.37 16.42
CA TYR A 314 -9.71 -36.13 16.68
C TYR A 314 -9.64 -36.87 18.01
N TYR A 315 -10.71 -36.77 18.81
CA TYR A 315 -10.76 -37.37 20.14
C TYR A 315 -12.09 -38.10 20.36
N PHE A 316 -12.02 -39.35 20.83
CA PHE A 316 -13.19 -40.02 21.38
C PHE A 316 -13.59 -39.38 22.71
N LEU A 317 -14.89 -39.34 22.99
CA LEU A 317 -15.40 -38.77 24.25
C LEU A 317 -15.13 -39.66 25.46
N SER A 318 -14.94 -40.97 25.25
CA SER A 318 -14.72 -41.98 26.29
C SER A 318 -14.20 -43.28 25.64
N TYR A 319 -13.60 -44.17 26.42
CA TYR A 319 -13.21 -45.51 25.95
C TYR A 319 -14.39 -46.32 25.42
N PHE A 320 -15.59 -46.15 25.99
CA PHE A 320 -16.82 -46.79 25.49
C PHE A 320 -17.03 -46.54 23.98
N PHE A 321 -16.90 -45.29 23.54
CA PHE A 321 -17.08 -44.93 22.12
C PHE A 321 -15.96 -45.48 21.24
N ARG A 322 -14.74 -45.53 21.77
CA ARG A 322 -13.58 -46.08 21.07
C ARG A 322 -13.74 -47.58 20.79
N GLU A 323 -14.19 -48.36 21.77
CA GLU A 323 -14.38 -49.80 21.61
C GLU A 323 -15.56 -50.15 20.70
N GLN A 324 -16.64 -49.38 20.79
CA GLN A 324 -17.82 -49.60 19.96
C GLN A 324 -17.66 -49.11 18.52
N TYR A 325 -16.61 -48.32 18.21
CA TYR A 325 -16.45 -47.64 16.92
C TYR A 325 -16.46 -48.60 15.73
N GLU A 326 -15.62 -49.64 15.77
CA GLU A 326 -15.50 -50.62 14.68
C GLU A 326 -16.79 -51.44 14.54
N ASP A 327 -17.36 -51.87 15.66
CA ASP A 327 -18.57 -52.69 15.71
C ASP A 327 -19.79 -51.91 15.18
N ALA A 328 -19.88 -50.61 15.48
CA ALA A 328 -20.93 -49.73 14.99
C ALA A 328 -20.84 -49.46 13.47
N LEU A 329 -19.65 -49.59 12.89
CA LEU A 329 -19.39 -49.34 11.46
C LEU A 329 -19.39 -50.60 10.58
N ARG A 330 -19.59 -51.79 11.15
CA ARG A 330 -19.59 -53.05 10.38
C ARG A 330 -20.63 -53.11 9.26
N THR A 331 -21.75 -52.40 9.39
CA THR A 331 -22.90 -52.46 8.46
C THR A 331 -23.13 -51.16 7.70
N LEU A 332 -22.06 -50.47 7.29
CA LEU A 332 -22.15 -49.27 6.44
C LEU A 332 -23.07 -49.50 5.23
N PRO A 333 -23.97 -48.55 4.90
CA PRO A 333 -24.04 -47.17 5.38
C PRO A 333 -24.79 -46.95 6.72
N THR A 334 -25.39 -47.99 7.29
CA THR A 334 -26.16 -47.87 8.54
C THR A 334 -25.24 -47.99 9.75
N VAL A 335 -25.10 -46.90 10.51
CA VAL A 335 -24.34 -46.87 11.76
C VAL A 335 -25.15 -47.53 12.88
N ASN A 336 -24.64 -48.65 13.41
CA ASN A 336 -25.26 -49.44 14.47
C ASN A 336 -24.76 -48.99 15.86
N SER A 337 -25.24 -47.82 16.32
CA SER A 337 -24.94 -47.28 17.65
C SER A 337 -26.20 -47.21 18.49
N GLU A 338 -26.11 -47.65 19.74
CA GLU A 338 -27.19 -47.62 20.73
C GLU A 338 -27.28 -46.28 21.47
N VAL A 339 -26.31 -45.38 21.27
CA VAL A 339 -26.18 -44.12 22.00
C VAL A 339 -26.34 -42.93 21.05
N GLN A 340 -27.02 -41.89 21.52
CA GLN A 340 -27.12 -40.60 20.84
C GLN A 340 -26.75 -39.47 21.79
N ILE A 341 -25.73 -38.72 21.42
CA ILE A 341 -25.25 -37.57 22.20
C ILE A 341 -26.15 -36.37 21.91
N THR A 342 -26.75 -35.83 22.98
CA THR A 342 -27.66 -34.68 22.91
C THR A 342 -26.96 -33.35 23.13
N ARG A 343 -25.88 -33.34 23.92
CA ARG A 343 -25.11 -32.14 24.24
C ARG A 343 -23.66 -32.49 24.55
N VAL A 344 -22.73 -31.64 24.10
CA VAL A 344 -21.32 -31.70 24.47
C VAL A 344 -20.80 -30.28 24.74
N GLU A 345 -19.92 -30.15 25.72
CA GLU A 345 -19.20 -28.92 26.02
C GLU A 345 -17.71 -29.25 26.04
N VAL A 346 -16.92 -28.53 25.22
CA VAL A 346 -15.47 -28.74 25.13
C VAL A 346 -14.74 -27.57 25.75
N TRP A 347 -13.77 -27.86 26.60
CA TRP A 347 -13.00 -26.87 27.35
C TRP A 347 -11.53 -26.98 27.02
N VAL A 348 -10.91 -25.86 26.65
CA VAL A 348 -9.51 -25.79 26.24
C VAL A 348 -8.75 -24.76 27.06
N THR A 349 -7.43 -24.91 27.13
CA THR A 349 -6.54 -23.93 27.75
C THR A 349 -6.66 -22.58 27.05
N ASN A 350 -6.92 -21.53 27.83
CA ASN A 350 -7.11 -20.19 27.28
C ASN A 350 -5.77 -19.50 27.02
N THR A 351 -5.28 -19.59 25.78
CA THR A 351 -4.04 -18.92 25.35
C THR A 351 -4.26 -17.49 24.85
N ARG A 352 -5.52 -17.08 24.64
CA ARG A 352 -5.88 -15.80 24.00
C ARG A 352 -6.45 -14.76 24.97
N PHE A 353 -6.39 -15.03 26.28
CA PHE A 353 -6.93 -14.17 27.33
C PHE A 353 -8.40 -13.77 27.08
N ASP A 354 -9.22 -14.72 26.62
CA ASP A 354 -10.66 -14.50 26.44
C ASP A 354 -11.40 -14.68 27.78
N PHE A 355 -12.05 -13.63 28.28
CA PHE A 355 -12.68 -13.61 29.60
C PHE A 355 -14.21 -13.75 29.56
N GLN A 356 -14.84 -13.97 28.40
CA GLN A 356 -16.31 -13.93 28.31
C GLN A 356 -17.01 -15.15 28.92
N GLN A 357 -16.46 -16.36 28.75
CA GLN A 357 -17.00 -17.60 29.32
C GLN A 357 -15.85 -18.53 29.79
N ASN A 358 -15.10 -18.06 30.78
CA ASN A 358 -14.05 -18.86 31.41
C ASN A 358 -14.51 -19.49 32.73
N ARG A 359 -13.99 -20.68 33.05
CA ARG A 359 -14.16 -21.30 34.38
C ARG A 359 -12.95 -22.13 34.75
N ASN A 360 -12.80 -22.36 36.04
CA ASN A 360 -11.82 -23.28 36.59
C ASN A 360 -12.33 -24.71 36.46
N ILE A 361 -11.54 -25.59 35.86
CA ILE A 361 -11.91 -26.97 35.55
C ILE A 361 -10.83 -27.91 36.06
N ILE A 362 -11.27 -29.06 36.57
CA ILE A 362 -10.41 -30.20 36.85
C ILE A 362 -10.92 -31.33 35.96
N GLY A 363 -10.13 -31.68 34.94
CA GLY A 363 -10.39 -32.82 34.07
C GLY A 363 -9.81 -34.08 34.69
N PHE A 364 -10.51 -35.20 34.56
CA PHE A 364 -10.10 -36.51 35.08
C PHE A 364 -10.08 -37.49 33.91
N THR A 365 -9.07 -38.36 33.87
CA THR A 365 -8.95 -39.36 32.79
C THR A 365 -9.94 -40.50 32.95
N ASP A 366 -10.19 -40.92 34.19
CA ASP A 366 -10.91 -42.15 34.51
C ASP A 366 -12.36 -41.87 34.94
N LEU A 367 -12.85 -40.65 34.74
CA LEU A 367 -14.17 -40.25 35.22
C LEU A 367 -15.28 -40.83 34.35
N GLY A 368 -16.14 -41.63 34.99
CA GLY A 368 -17.31 -42.22 34.33
C GLY A 368 -16.97 -43.34 33.35
N GLU A 369 -15.74 -43.85 33.37
CA GLU A 369 -15.31 -45.03 32.63
C GLU A 369 -15.68 -46.33 33.36
N SER A 370 -15.89 -47.40 32.58
CA SER A 370 -16.02 -48.78 33.08
C SER A 370 -14.76 -49.19 33.85
N ILE A 371 -14.89 -50.08 34.83
CA ILE A 371 -13.74 -50.51 35.67
C ILE A 371 -12.60 -51.15 34.86
N GLU A 372 -12.88 -51.64 33.66
CA GLU A 372 -11.90 -52.21 32.72
C GLU A 372 -10.97 -51.16 32.10
N HIS A 373 -11.38 -49.89 32.08
CA HIS A 373 -10.68 -48.77 31.44
C HIS A 373 -10.13 -47.74 32.44
N VAL A 374 -10.16 -48.07 33.73
CA VAL A 374 -9.61 -47.24 34.82
C VAL A 374 -8.14 -47.59 35.04
N SER A 375 -7.34 -46.61 35.49
CA SER A 375 -5.94 -46.82 35.88
C SER A 375 -5.84 -47.92 36.95
N PRO A 376 -5.10 -49.02 36.71
CA PRO A 376 -5.10 -50.20 37.59
C PRO A 376 -4.75 -49.92 39.05
N GLU A 377 -3.91 -48.93 39.31
CA GLU A 377 -3.50 -48.51 40.66
C GLU A 377 -4.59 -47.79 41.46
N LEU A 378 -5.66 -47.31 40.81
CA LEU A 378 -6.76 -46.60 41.44
C LEU A 378 -7.94 -47.53 41.78
N ILE A 379 -7.89 -48.79 41.34
CA ILE A 379 -8.92 -49.79 41.57
C ILE A 379 -8.92 -50.22 43.04
N GLY A 380 -10.11 -50.24 43.65
CA GLY A 380 -10.30 -50.57 45.07
C GLY A 380 -10.26 -49.33 45.98
N SER A 381 -9.41 -48.35 45.66
CA SER A 381 -9.39 -47.03 46.30
C SER A 381 -8.58 -46.05 45.44
N PRO A 382 -9.14 -44.91 44.97
CA PRO A 382 -10.47 -44.37 45.23
C PRO A 382 -11.59 -44.97 44.34
N ILE A 383 -11.27 -45.72 43.30
CA ILE A 383 -12.23 -46.07 42.24
C ILE A 383 -12.72 -47.51 42.39
N ASN A 384 -14.04 -47.67 42.45
CA ASN A 384 -14.73 -48.94 42.35
C ASN A 384 -15.83 -48.84 41.28
N GLY A 385 -16.19 -49.95 40.65
CA GLY A 385 -17.17 -49.99 39.57
C GLY A 385 -17.45 -51.43 39.12
N ALA A 386 -18.28 -51.56 38.09
CA ALA A 386 -18.58 -52.84 37.46
C ALA A 386 -18.09 -52.85 36.00
N PRO A 387 -17.73 -54.03 35.44
CA PRO A 387 -17.38 -54.15 34.02
C PRO A 387 -18.60 -53.96 33.11
N GLY A 388 -18.33 -53.65 31.84
CA GLY A 388 -19.37 -53.52 30.80
C GLY A 388 -20.42 -52.42 31.02
N GLN A 389 -20.12 -51.40 31.82
CA GLN A 389 -21.03 -50.26 32.03
C GLN A 389 -20.90 -49.23 30.90
N PHE A 390 -22.02 -48.60 30.53
CA PHE A 390 -22.00 -47.41 29.68
C PHE A 390 -21.25 -46.26 30.36
N ALA A 391 -20.58 -45.42 29.57
CA ALA A 391 -19.92 -44.22 30.06
C ALA A 391 -20.94 -43.30 30.75
N SER A 392 -20.83 -43.17 32.07
CA SER A 392 -21.73 -42.35 32.89
C SER A 392 -21.07 -41.97 34.21
N ASN A 393 -21.51 -40.87 34.83
CA ASN A 393 -20.98 -40.45 36.13
C ASN A 393 -21.15 -41.50 37.25
N ASP A 394 -22.04 -42.47 37.06
CA ASP A 394 -22.30 -43.56 38.02
C ASP A 394 -21.60 -44.87 37.63
N ALA A 395 -20.88 -44.92 36.50
CA ALA A 395 -20.14 -46.10 36.06
C ALA A 395 -19.02 -46.48 37.05
N ASN A 396 -18.49 -45.49 37.77
CA ASN A 396 -17.52 -45.68 38.83
C ASN A 396 -17.70 -44.68 39.98
N THR A 397 -17.04 -44.95 41.12
CA THR A 397 -17.16 -44.13 42.33
C THR A 397 -16.41 -42.79 42.28
N LEU A 398 -15.64 -42.50 41.22
CA LEU A 398 -14.78 -41.32 41.17
C LEU A 398 -15.59 -40.03 41.25
N TYR A 399 -16.69 -39.93 40.47
CA TYR A 399 -17.53 -38.73 40.44
C TYR A 399 -18.08 -38.37 41.83
N GLN A 400 -18.61 -39.38 42.56
CA GLN A 400 -19.16 -39.18 43.89
C GLN A 400 -18.08 -38.74 44.89
N GLN A 401 -16.87 -39.29 44.80
CA GLN A 401 -15.78 -38.91 45.69
C GLN A 401 -15.23 -37.50 45.44
N VAL A 402 -15.12 -37.09 44.17
CA VAL A 402 -14.60 -35.75 43.84
C VAL A 402 -15.64 -34.65 44.02
N SER A 403 -16.92 -34.95 43.79
CA SER A 403 -18.00 -33.97 43.88
C SER A 403 -18.38 -33.62 45.33
N THR A 404 -18.29 -34.60 46.24
CA THR A 404 -18.62 -34.42 47.67
C THR A 404 -17.46 -33.82 48.48
N ASN A 405 -16.22 -33.91 47.99
CA ASN A 405 -15.05 -33.37 48.67
C ASN A 405 -14.91 -31.85 48.45
N THR A 406 -15.18 -31.08 49.50
CA THR A 406 -15.11 -29.61 49.49
C THR A 406 -13.70 -29.07 49.16
N GLY A 407 -12.65 -29.81 49.53
CA GLY A 407 -11.26 -29.47 49.20
C GLY A 407 -11.01 -29.49 47.68
N ILE A 408 -11.56 -30.48 46.98
CA ILE A 408 -11.46 -30.59 45.52
C ILE A 408 -12.30 -29.51 44.83
N ARG A 409 -13.52 -29.26 45.33
CA ARG A 409 -14.44 -28.23 44.79
C ARG A 409 -13.91 -26.80 44.95
N SER A 410 -13.06 -26.53 45.94
CA SER A 410 -12.49 -25.20 46.20
C SER A 410 -11.48 -24.72 45.15
N PHE A 411 -11.06 -25.58 44.22
CA PHE A 411 -10.00 -25.38 43.20
C PHE A 411 -8.60 -25.06 43.75
N VAL A 412 -8.45 -24.18 44.73
CA VAL A 412 -7.15 -23.78 45.31
C VAL A 412 -6.49 -24.98 45.99
N ASN A 413 -7.21 -25.67 46.87
CA ASN A 413 -6.70 -26.82 47.64
C ASN A 413 -6.90 -28.17 46.94
N SER A 414 -7.36 -28.17 45.69
CA SER A 414 -7.75 -29.40 45.00
C SER A 414 -6.58 -30.35 44.78
N SER A 415 -5.39 -29.85 44.46
CA SER A 415 -4.21 -30.69 44.23
C SER A 415 -3.84 -31.52 45.47
N SER A 416 -3.82 -30.91 46.66
CA SER A 416 -3.50 -31.61 47.91
C SER A 416 -4.58 -32.64 48.27
N ALA A 417 -5.86 -32.28 48.06
CA ALA A 417 -6.98 -33.19 48.29
C ALA A 417 -6.96 -34.39 47.33
N LEU A 418 -6.62 -34.18 46.05
CA LEU A 418 -6.52 -35.24 45.05
C LEU A 418 -5.32 -36.16 45.29
N GLN A 419 -4.18 -35.59 45.69
CA GLN A 419 -3.00 -36.38 46.09
C GLN A 419 -3.29 -37.26 47.31
N SER A 420 -4.12 -36.80 48.25
CA SER A 420 -4.55 -37.62 49.39
C SER A 420 -5.41 -38.84 49.00
N LEU A 421 -6.05 -38.78 47.82
CA LEU A 421 -6.77 -39.90 47.20
C LEU A 421 -5.88 -40.78 46.31
N GLY A 422 -4.57 -40.52 46.26
CA GLY A 422 -3.63 -41.25 45.40
C GLY A 422 -3.61 -40.82 43.92
N LEU A 423 -4.31 -39.73 43.57
CA LEU A 423 -4.35 -39.22 42.19
C LEU A 423 -3.11 -38.38 41.87
N GLN A 424 -2.53 -38.59 40.68
CA GLN A 424 -1.33 -37.91 40.21
C GLN A 424 -1.69 -36.87 39.15
N ALA A 425 -1.13 -35.66 39.28
CA ALA A 425 -1.29 -34.59 38.29
C ALA A 425 -0.65 -34.98 36.95
N ALA A 426 -1.21 -34.49 35.84
CA ALA A 426 -0.81 -34.79 34.46
C ALA A 426 -0.94 -36.27 34.04
N ARG A 427 -1.40 -37.15 34.93
CA ARG A 427 -1.66 -38.56 34.66
C ARG A 427 -3.11 -38.95 34.89
N HIS A 428 -3.63 -38.70 36.10
CA HIS A 428 -5.01 -39.04 36.46
C HIS A 428 -5.94 -37.83 36.41
N TYR A 429 -5.39 -36.62 36.56
CA TYR A 429 -6.14 -35.38 36.45
C TYR A 429 -5.30 -34.23 35.92
N GLU A 430 -5.97 -33.26 35.31
CA GLU A 430 -5.39 -31.99 34.87
C GLU A 430 -6.19 -30.83 35.45
N LYS A 431 -5.48 -29.82 35.97
CA LYS A 431 -6.10 -28.65 36.62
C LYS A 431 -5.89 -27.43 35.72
N LEU A 432 -6.99 -26.90 35.19
CA LEU A 432 -6.99 -25.73 34.31
C LEU A 432 -7.65 -24.54 34.99
N GLU A 433 -6.90 -23.45 35.11
CA GLU A 433 -7.41 -22.16 35.55
C GLU A 433 -7.90 -21.37 34.33
N SER A 434 -9.07 -20.75 34.43
CA SER A 434 -9.63 -19.92 33.36
C SER A 434 -9.70 -20.65 32.00
N ALA A 435 -10.14 -21.92 32.00
CA ALA A 435 -10.38 -22.66 30.77
C ALA A 435 -11.49 -22.00 29.94
N ARG A 436 -11.34 -21.99 28.61
CA ARG A 436 -12.29 -21.40 27.66
C ARG A 436 -13.17 -22.49 27.07
N MET A 437 -14.48 -22.22 26.95
CA MET A 437 -15.39 -23.06 26.18
C MET A 437 -15.16 -22.88 24.68
N LEU A 438 -15.07 -23.98 23.94
CA LEU A 438 -15.18 -23.92 22.49
C LEU A 438 -16.63 -23.68 22.09
N GLN A 439 -16.83 -22.78 21.13
CA GLN A 439 -18.13 -22.56 20.52
C GLN A 439 -18.49 -23.73 19.60
N PRO A 440 -19.80 -24.01 19.36
CA PRO A 440 -20.23 -25.11 18.50
C PRO A 440 -19.75 -25.04 17.03
N ASN A 441 -19.22 -23.90 16.59
CA ASN A 441 -18.60 -23.71 15.28
C ASN A 441 -17.09 -23.99 15.27
N GLU A 442 -16.46 -24.18 16.43
CA GLU A 442 -15.02 -24.46 16.57
C GLU A 442 -14.71 -25.96 16.59
N TYR A 443 -15.73 -26.81 16.69
CA TYR A 443 -15.58 -28.26 16.67
C TYR A 443 -16.78 -28.94 16.00
N THR A 444 -16.58 -30.16 15.52
CA THR A 444 -17.64 -30.99 14.93
C THR A 444 -17.80 -32.24 15.76
N LEU A 445 -19.03 -32.62 16.10
CA LEU A 445 -19.30 -33.83 16.88
C LEU A 445 -19.98 -34.88 15.99
N ASN A 446 -19.48 -36.11 15.98
CA ASN A 446 -20.28 -37.26 15.58
C ASN A 446 -21.14 -37.74 16.75
N ASN A 447 -22.42 -37.39 16.72
CA ASN A 447 -23.38 -37.63 17.78
C ASN A 447 -23.77 -39.12 17.97
N ARG A 448 -23.41 -40.01 17.05
CA ARG A 448 -23.64 -41.47 17.17
C ARG A 448 -22.39 -42.25 17.56
N LEU A 449 -21.23 -41.85 17.04
CA LEU A 449 -19.95 -42.54 17.28
C LEU A 449 -19.14 -41.91 18.42
N GLY A 450 -19.51 -40.72 18.89
CA GLY A 450 -18.91 -40.09 20.07
C GLY A 450 -17.44 -39.74 19.92
N PHE A 451 -17.11 -39.02 18.84
CA PHE A 451 -15.82 -38.36 18.67
C PHE A 451 -15.99 -36.92 18.19
N ILE A 452 -15.03 -36.07 18.56
CA ILE A 452 -14.90 -34.66 18.19
C ILE A 452 -13.73 -34.51 17.23
#